data_AF-A0A832DPS3-F1
#
_entry.id   AF-A0A832DPS3-F1
#
_cell.length_a   1.000
_cell.length_b   1.000
_cell.length_c   1.000
_cell.angle_alpha   90.00
_cell.angle_beta   90.00
_cell.angle_gamma   90.00
#
_symmetry.space_group_name_H-M   'P 1'
#
loop_
_entity.id
_entity.type
_entity.pdbx_description
1 polymer ?
#
loop_
_entity_poly.entity_id
_entity_poly.type
_entity_poly.pdbx_seq_one_letter_code
_entity_poly.pdbx_strand_id
1 'polypeptide(L)'
;MTMQIRGSWLVLTGVSGLGWAAMIAMGHPFLSTPNCAAGASAIGGGWANLQAGLLLNPAGRLAQGWAAMVLAMIPIALGPVLREGRAALGVVPTDEGPASGLPSFLAGYGAMWLLAGWVLIPAALWIAGVFPKPGVALAAMAALALAWRLSPFHRLAWTLCRRATPEAASGPAAHRRVLAGLRHGTGCVLTCWPLMLAPLVVHESHVALMLAATALQWADHEPRRRFAQSVIRAVLKRRPTARAGRTGPAVRTASQPLRGHARTG
;
A
#
# COMPACT_ATOMS: atom_id res chain seq x y z
N MET A 1 10.40 21.60 3.41
CA MET A 1 9.49 20.78 2.58
C MET A 1 10.22 19.85 1.60
N THR A 2 11.19 20.33 0.82
CA THR A 2 11.95 19.53 -0.17
C THR A 2 12.81 18.41 0.43
N MET A 3 13.46 18.61 1.59
CA MET A 3 14.26 17.57 2.27
C MET A 3 13.43 16.38 2.78
N GLN A 4 12.19 16.62 3.21
CA GLN A 4 11.30 15.61 3.80
C GLN A 4 10.67 14.69 2.74
N ILE A 5 10.43 15.23 1.54
CA ILE A 5 10.04 14.46 0.35
C ILE A 5 11.19 13.51 -0.04
N ARG A 6 12.44 14.00 -0.01
CA ARG A 6 13.61 13.17 -0.30
C ARG A 6 13.72 12.01 0.70
N GLY A 7 13.52 12.23 2.01
CA GLY A 7 13.65 11.18 3.03
C GLY A 7 12.74 9.95 2.82
N SER A 8 11.42 10.14 2.68
CA SER A 8 10.50 9.00 2.48
C SER A 8 10.72 8.30 1.14
N TRP A 9 10.99 9.06 0.07
CA TRP A 9 11.31 8.48 -1.23
C TRP A 9 12.60 7.69 -1.20
N LEU A 10 13.64 8.18 -0.52
CA LEU A 10 14.91 7.47 -0.35
C LEU A 10 14.74 6.14 0.40
N VAL A 11 13.92 6.10 1.46
CA VAL A 11 13.62 4.84 2.17
C VAL A 11 12.90 3.86 1.26
N LEU A 12 11.92 4.32 0.49
CA LEU A 12 11.17 3.45 -0.44
C LEU A 12 12.03 2.95 -1.59
N THR A 13 12.82 3.82 -2.22
CA THR A 13 13.76 3.42 -3.28
C THR A 13 14.86 2.53 -2.74
N GLY A 14 15.32 2.74 -1.50
CA GLY A 14 16.29 1.90 -0.82
C GLY A 14 15.74 0.49 -0.56
N VAL A 15 14.55 0.38 0.02
CA VAL A 15 13.86 -0.90 0.23
C VAL A 15 13.59 -1.60 -1.11
N SER A 16 13.12 -0.87 -2.12
CA SER A 16 12.95 -1.40 -3.49
C SER A 16 14.25 -1.94 -4.06
N GLY A 17 15.31 -1.15 -3.97
CA GLY A 17 16.62 -1.45 -4.55
C GLY A 17 17.22 -2.68 -3.89
N LEU A 18 17.07 -2.82 -2.57
CA LEU A 18 17.44 -4.03 -1.83
C LEU A 18 16.63 -5.24 -2.28
N GLY A 19 15.32 -5.10 -2.47
CA GLY A 19 14.47 -6.17 -2.98
C GLY A 19 14.91 -6.66 -4.37
N TRP A 20 15.13 -5.73 -5.31
CA TRP A 20 15.62 -6.05 -6.65
C TRP A 20 17.04 -6.63 -6.64
N ALA A 21 17.95 -6.05 -5.85
CA ALA A 21 19.31 -6.55 -5.70
C ALA A 21 19.34 -7.97 -5.11
N ALA A 22 18.49 -8.25 -4.12
CA ALA A 22 18.34 -9.59 -3.56
C ALA A 22 17.81 -10.57 -4.60
N MET A 23 16.81 -10.18 -5.41
CA MET A 23 16.28 -11.01 -6.51
C MET A 23 17.33 -11.33 -7.58
N ILE A 24 18.21 -10.38 -7.91
CA ILE A 24 19.32 -10.57 -8.84
C ILE A 24 20.40 -11.47 -8.21
N ALA A 25 20.80 -11.20 -6.97
CA ALA A 25 21.85 -11.93 -6.26
C ALA A 25 21.48 -13.38 -5.95
N MET A 26 20.21 -13.67 -5.70
CA MET A 26 19.71 -15.04 -5.52
C MET A 26 19.68 -15.86 -6.82
N GLY A 27 20.18 -15.31 -7.93
CA GLY A 27 20.29 -16.02 -9.21
C GLY A 27 18.91 -16.35 -9.76
N HIS A 28 18.13 -15.33 -10.08
CA HIS A 28 16.89 -15.39 -10.87
C HIS A 28 16.08 -16.71 -10.84
N PRO A 29 15.46 -17.08 -9.71
CA PRO A 29 14.41 -18.10 -9.74
C PRO A 29 13.11 -17.59 -10.41
N PHE A 30 13.01 -16.27 -10.70
CA PHE A 30 11.91 -15.63 -11.45
C PHE A 30 12.19 -15.32 -12.94
N LEU A 31 13.44 -15.47 -13.41
CA LEU A 31 13.81 -15.24 -14.83
C LEU A 31 14.58 -16.41 -15.46
N SER A 32 15.11 -17.34 -14.66
CA SER A 32 15.69 -18.59 -15.12
C SER A 32 14.92 -19.77 -14.49
N THR A 33 14.12 -20.45 -15.31
CA THR A 33 13.73 -21.88 -15.27
C THR A 33 13.93 -22.68 -13.97
N PRO A 34 13.04 -23.63 -13.62
CA PRO A 34 11.59 -23.62 -13.52
C PRO A 34 11.14 -23.68 -12.02
N ASN A 35 11.99 -23.17 -11.12
CA ASN A 35 11.91 -23.39 -9.66
C ASN A 35 11.22 -22.25 -8.86
N CYS A 36 10.52 -21.32 -9.51
CA CYS A 36 9.47 -20.53 -8.86
C CYS A 36 8.14 -20.89 -9.50
N ALA A 37 7.53 -21.97 -9.01
CA ALA A 37 6.11 -22.32 -9.15
C ALA A 37 5.54 -22.43 -10.60
N ALA A 38 4.73 -23.47 -10.81
CA ALA A 38 3.97 -23.78 -12.03
C ALA A 38 4.76 -24.25 -13.28
N GLY A 39 5.91 -23.65 -13.62
CA GLY A 39 6.57 -23.91 -14.90
C GLY A 39 7.26 -25.28 -15.05
N ALA A 40 7.71 -25.91 -13.94
CA ALA A 40 8.43 -27.19 -14.00
C ALA A 40 7.53 -28.42 -14.00
N SER A 41 6.27 -28.28 -13.57
CA SER A 41 5.62 -29.39 -12.89
C SER A 41 4.14 -29.57 -13.22
N ALA A 42 3.74 -29.54 -14.48
CA ALA A 42 2.54 -30.28 -14.87
C ALA A 42 2.81 -31.81 -14.82
N ILE A 43 3.32 -32.32 -13.70
CA ILE A 43 3.64 -33.74 -13.45
C ILE A 43 2.36 -34.52 -13.05
N GLY A 44 1.21 -33.84 -12.97
CA GLY A 44 -0.09 -34.43 -12.68
C GLY A 44 -1.15 -33.38 -12.40
N GLY A 45 -2.33 -33.82 -11.96
CA GLY A 45 -3.42 -32.93 -11.56
C GLY A 45 -3.10 -32.08 -10.33
N GLY A 46 -3.93 -31.07 -10.05
CA GLY A 46 -3.70 -30.01 -9.05
C GLY A 46 -3.02 -30.42 -7.74
N TRP A 47 -3.49 -31.50 -7.10
CA TRP A 47 -2.91 -31.97 -5.83
C TRP A 47 -1.49 -32.55 -5.97
N ALA A 48 -1.26 -33.36 -7.01
CA ALA A 48 0.05 -33.93 -7.28
C ALA A 48 1.07 -32.83 -7.64
N ASN A 49 0.65 -31.81 -8.39
CA ASN A 49 1.49 -30.65 -8.68
C ASN A 49 1.83 -29.85 -7.41
N LEU A 50 0.86 -29.64 -6.52
CA LEU A 50 1.13 -28.97 -5.24
C LEU A 50 2.18 -29.73 -4.42
N GLN A 51 2.05 -31.04 -4.28
CA GLN A 51 3.02 -31.87 -3.56
C GLN A 51 4.40 -31.83 -4.21
N ALA A 52 4.47 -32.03 -5.53
CA ALA A 52 5.72 -31.97 -6.28
C ALA A 52 6.37 -30.58 -6.16
N GLY A 53 5.59 -29.51 -6.28
CA GLY A 53 6.07 -28.13 -6.15
C GLY A 53 6.66 -27.84 -4.77
N LEU A 54 6.06 -28.34 -3.69
CA LEU A 54 6.56 -28.16 -2.33
C LEU A 54 7.76 -29.08 -2.01
N LEU A 55 7.85 -30.26 -2.62
CA LEU A 55 8.98 -31.18 -2.45
C LEU A 55 10.23 -30.73 -3.19
N LEU A 56 10.06 -30.22 -4.43
CA LEU A 56 11.16 -29.78 -5.28
C LEU A 56 11.70 -28.40 -4.86
N ASN A 57 10.92 -27.61 -4.13
CA ASN A 57 11.30 -26.27 -3.71
C ASN A 57 11.39 -26.19 -2.19
N PRO A 58 12.61 -26.13 -1.61
CA PRO A 58 12.76 -26.04 -0.17
C PRO A 58 12.05 -24.80 0.37
N ALA A 59 11.30 -24.97 1.47
CA ALA A 59 10.46 -23.92 2.06
C ALA A 59 11.24 -22.63 2.34
N GLY A 60 12.50 -22.73 2.77
CA GLY A 60 13.39 -21.59 2.99
C GLY A 60 13.62 -20.76 1.72
N ARG A 61 13.79 -21.40 0.56
CA ARG A 61 13.99 -20.72 -0.73
C ARG A 61 12.71 -20.04 -1.21
N LEU A 62 11.56 -20.71 -1.06
CA LEU A 62 10.25 -20.10 -1.36
C LEU A 62 9.99 -18.86 -0.48
N ALA A 63 10.29 -18.95 0.81
CA ALA A 63 10.14 -17.83 1.73
C ALA A 63 11.08 -16.66 1.40
N GLN A 64 12.34 -16.94 1.06
CA GLN A 64 13.32 -15.93 0.64
C GLN A 64 12.90 -15.23 -0.66
N GLY A 65 12.49 -16.00 -1.67
CA GLY A 65 12.00 -15.46 -2.94
C GLY A 65 10.75 -14.60 -2.76
N TRP A 66 9.80 -15.06 -1.94
CA TRP A 66 8.61 -14.28 -1.60
C TRP A 66 8.94 -13.00 -0.84
N ALA A 67 9.83 -13.06 0.16
CA ALA A 67 10.26 -11.88 0.91
C ALA A 67 10.93 -10.84 0.02
N ALA A 68 11.81 -11.26 -0.90
CA ALA A 68 12.46 -10.36 -1.82
C ALA A 68 11.47 -9.75 -2.83
N MET A 69 10.49 -10.51 -3.31
CA MET A 69 9.39 -10.00 -4.14
C MET A 69 8.58 -8.93 -3.39
N VAL A 70 8.22 -9.19 -2.13
CA VAL A 70 7.50 -8.22 -1.28
C VAL A 70 8.31 -6.94 -1.13
N LEU A 71 9.61 -7.03 -0.80
CA LEU A 71 10.49 -5.86 -0.68
C LEU A 71 10.59 -5.07 -2.00
N ALA A 72 10.66 -5.77 -3.14
CA ALA A 72 10.73 -5.13 -4.45
C ALA A 72 9.43 -4.39 -4.82
N MET A 73 8.27 -4.88 -4.38
CA MET A 73 6.95 -4.36 -4.78
C MET A 73 6.32 -3.37 -3.80
N ILE A 74 6.79 -3.31 -2.54
CA ILE A 74 6.38 -2.32 -1.53
C ILE A 74 6.28 -0.87 -2.05
N PRO A 75 7.28 -0.32 -2.77
CA PRO A 75 7.25 1.08 -3.22
C PRO A 75 6.20 1.32 -4.30
N ILE A 76 6.03 0.36 -5.19
CA ILE A 76 5.10 0.44 -6.32
C ILE A 76 3.65 0.38 -5.81
N ALA A 77 3.39 -0.46 -4.81
CA ALA A 77 2.07 -0.61 -4.20
C ALA A 77 1.68 0.59 -3.31
N LEU A 78 2.64 1.25 -2.66
CA LEU A 78 2.39 2.37 -1.74
C LEU A 78 2.45 3.75 -2.41
N GLY A 79 2.94 3.84 -3.65
CA GLY A 79 3.06 5.09 -4.40
C GLY A 79 1.77 5.95 -4.41
N PRO A 80 0.60 5.39 -4.76
CA PRO A 80 -0.67 6.12 -4.76
C PRO A 80 -1.08 6.61 -3.37
N VAL A 81 -0.98 5.74 -2.36
CA VAL A 81 -1.40 6.01 -0.97
C VAL A 81 -0.60 7.17 -0.36
N LEU A 82 0.71 7.18 -0.59
CA LEU A 82 1.60 8.25 -0.13
C LEU A 82 1.42 9.56 -0.89
N ARG A 83 0.84 9.53 -2.10
CA ARG A 83 0.49 10.75 -2.85
C ARG A 83 -0.86 11.29 -2.38
N GLU A 84 -1.81 10.43 -2.06
CA GLU A 84 -3.15 10.80 -1.60
C GLU A 84 -3.18 11.30 -0.16
N GLY A 85 -2.53 10.61 0.78
CA GLY A 85 -2.43 11.03 2.18
C GLY A 85 -1.85 12.44 2.33
N ARG A 86 -0.87 12.78 1.47
CA ARG A 86 -0.27 14.12 1.44
C ARG A 86 -1.15 15.18 0.76
N ALA A 87 -1.90 14.82 -0.27
CA ALA A 87 -2.78 15.75 -0.99
C ALA A 87 -4.07 16.07 -0.21
N ALA A 88 -4.57 15.12 0.58
CA ALA A 88 -5.79 15.28 1.37
C ALA A 88 -5.61 16.19 2.59
N LEU A 89 -4.39 16.36 3.09
CA LEU A 89 -4.13 17.03 4.37
C LEU A 89 -3.46 18.40 4.30
N GLY A 90 -3.05 18.93 3.12
CA GLY A 90 -2.46 20.28 3.03
C GLY A 90 -1.44 20.57 4.14
N VAL A 91 -0.54 19.61 4.38
CA VAL A 91 0.05 19.31 5.69
C VAL A 91 0.56 20.54 6.47
N VAL A 92 -0.11 20.79 7.59
CA VAL A 92 0.39 21.45 8.80
C VAL A 92 1.51 20.60 9.40
N PRO A 93 2.70 21.16 9.71
CA PRO A 93 3.79 20.41 10.32
C PRO A 93 3.41 20.04 11.77
N THR A 94 3.39 18.76 12.10
CA THR A 94 3.56 18.30 13.49
C THR A 94 5.06 18.10 13.73
N ASP A 95 5.57 18.56 14.88
CA ASP A 95 6.99 18.55 15.24
C ASP A 95 7.65 17.15 15.28
N GLU A 96 6.87 16.07 15.28
CA GLU A 96 7.38 14.73 15.05
C GLU A 96 7.43 14.41 13.54
N GLY A 97 8.63 14.43 12.97
CA GLY A 97 8.84 14.22 11.54
C GLY A 97 8.30 12.85 11.04
N PRO A 98 7.60 12.80 9.88
CA PRO A 98 6.98 11.58 9.33
C PRO A 98 7.97 10.49 8.89
N ALA A 99 9.29 10.75 8.95
CA ALA A 99 10.32 9.74 8.71
C ALA A 99 10.41 8.69 9.84
N SER A 100 9.99 9.01 11.07
CA SER A 100 10.10 8.10 12.22
C SER A 100 9.07 6.96 12.22
N GLY A 101 7.99 7.08 11.45
CA GLY A 101 6.85 6.14 11.48
C GLY A 101 6.69 5.23 10.28
N LEU A 102 7.28 5.61 9.15
CA LEU A 102 7.20 4.85 7.91
C LEU A 102 7.78 3.42 8.06
N PRO A 103 8.92 3.19 8.73
CA PRO A 103 9.45 1.83 8.91
C PRO A 103 8.49 0.91 9.67
N SER A 104 7.86 1.40 10.75
CA SER A 104 6.86 0.61 11.51
C SER A 104 5.63 0.28 10.68
N PHE A 105 5.15 1.22 9.86
CA PHE A 105 4.06 0.97 8.93
C PHE A 105 4.43 -0.06 7.86
N LEU A 106 5.62 0.09 7.26
CA LEU A 106 6.14 -0.85 6.26
C LEU A 106 6.33 -2.25 6.84
N ALA A 107 6.77 -2.36 8.09
CA ALA A 107 6.89 -3.65 8.78
C ALA A 107 5.52 -4.34 8.91
N GLY A 108 4.48 -3.62 9.33
CA GLY A 108 3.12 -4.17 9.41
C GLY A 108 2.56 -4.56 8.04
N TYR A 109 2.74 -3.70 7.03
CA TYR A 109 2.32 -3.97 5.66
C TYR A 109 3.05 -5.19 5.06
N GLY A 110 4.36 -5.24 5.21
CA GLY A 110 5.21 -6.33 4.75
C GLY A 110 4.87 -7.65 5.44
N ALA A 111 4.65 -7.64 6.76
CA ALA A 111 4.25 -8.81 7.52
C ALA A 111 2.96 -9.45 6.97
N MET A 112 1.96 -8.64 6.62
CA MET A 112 0.73 -9.16 6.05
C MET A 112 0.93 -9.79 4.66
N TRP A 113 1.80 -9.20 3.83
CA TRP A 113 2.16 -9.80 2.55
C TRP A 113 2.98 -11.08 2.69
N LEU A 114 3.89 -11.15 3.66
CA LEU A 114 4.61 -12.37 4.00
C LEU A 114 3.63 -13.49 4.42
N LEU A 115 2.63 -13.15 5.24
CA LEU A 115 1.56 -14.08 5.60
C LEU A 115 0.71 -14.51 4.39
N ALA A 116 0.41 -13.58 3.48
CA ALA A 116 -0.34 -13.91 2.26
C ALA A 116 0.38 -14.95 1.39
N GLY A 117 1.72 -14.97 1.39
CA GLY A 117 2.52 -15.97 0.67
C GLY A 117 2.20 -17.42 1.06
N TRP A 118 1.90 -17.66 2.34
CA TRP A 118 1.51 -18.99 2.84
C TRP A 118 0.23 -19.54 2.21
N VAL A 119 -0.62 -18.67 1.67
CA VAL A 119 -1.86 -19.05 0.99
C VAL A 119 -1.71 -18.96 -0.52
N LEU A 120 -1.13 -17.86 -1.02
CA LEU A 120 -1.01 -17.58 -2.45
C LEU A 120 -0.07 -18.55 -3.17
N ILE A 121 1.04 -18.95 -2.55
CA ILE A 121 2.00 -19.89 -3.14
C ILE A 121 1.38 -21.28 -3.35
N PRO A 122 0.84 -21.95 -2.31
CA PRO A 122 0.22 -23.26 -2.51
C PRO A 122 -1.02 -23.19 -3.41
N ALA A 123 -1.81 -22.11 -3.34
CA ALA A 123 -2.92 -21.90 -4.27
C ALA A 123 -2.44 -21.85 -5.72
N ALA A 124 -1.38 -21.07 -6.01
CA ALA A 124 -0.82 -20.98 -7.36
C ALA A 124 -0.30 -22.33 -7.87
N LEU A 125 0.40 -23.11 -7.01
CA LEU A 125 0.86 -24.46 -7.37
C LEU A 125 -0.31 -25.39 -7.68
N TRP A 126 -1.36 -25.37 -6.86
CA TRP A 126 -2.54 -26.20 -7.11
C TRP A 126 -3.26 -25.80 -8.42
N ILE A 127 -3.49 -24.50 -8.63
CA ILE A 127 -4.15 -23.97 -9.83
C ILE A 127 -3.34 -24.32 -11.09
N ALA A 128 -2.02 -24.22 -11.05
CA ALA A 128 -1.16 -24.59 -12.17
C ALA A 128 -1.28 -26.07 -12.56
N GLY A 129 -1.56 -26.96 -11.60
CA GLY A 129 -1.82 -28.37 -11.90
C GLY A 129 -3.23 -28.64 -12.39
N VAL A 130 -4.21 -27.79 -12.05
CA VAL A 130 -5.58 -27.85 -12.59
C VAL A 130 -5.63 -27.32 -14.03
N PHE A 131 -4.87 -26.26 -14.32
CA PHE A 131 -4.81 -25.60 -15.62
C PHE A 131 -3.39 -25.67 -16.20
N PRO A 132 -2.98 -26.83 -16.76
CA PRO A 132 -1.62 -27.01 -17.26
C PRO A 132 -1.31 -26.18 -18.52
N LYS A 133 -2.36 -25.73 -19.23
CA LYS A 133 -2.21 -24.85 -20.40
C LYS A 133 -2.15 -23.39 -19.93
N PRO A 134 -1.06 -22.65 -20.18
CA PRO A 134 -0.87 -21.30 -19.64
C PRO A 134 -1.95 -20.31 -20.09
N GLY A 135 -2.42 -20.41 -21.35
CA GLY A 135 -3.51 -19.56 -21.85
C GLY A 135 -4.84 -19.79 -21.14
N VAL A 136 -5.15 -21.05 -20.78
CA VAL A 136 -6.38 -21.39 -20.03
C VAL A 136 -6.27 -20.91 -18.59
N ALA A 137 -5.11 -21.11 -17.96
CA ALA A 137 -4.84 -20.60 -16.62
C ALA A 137 -4.95 -19.07 -16.56
N LEU A 138 -4.37 -18.37 -17.54
CA LEU A 138 -4.45 -16.92 -17.64
C LEU A 138 -5.90 -16.45 -17.79
N ALA A 139 -6.67 -17.06 -18.70
CA ALA A 139 -8.07 -16.72 -18.91
C ALA A 139 -8.91 -16.96 -17.64
N ALA A 140 -8.69 -18.07 -16.94
CA ALA A 140 -9.36 -18.38 -15.69
C ALA A 140 -9.03 -17.36 -14.59
N MET A 141 -7.76 -16.98 -14.43
CA MET A 141 -7.35 -15.98 -13.43
C MET A 141 -7.84 -14.58 -13.79
N ALA A 142 -7.86 -14.22 -15.07
CA ALA A 142 -8.43 -12.95 -15.53
C ALA A 142 -9.94 -12.88 -15.28
N ALA A 143 -10.68 -13.96 -15.55
CA ALA A 143 -12.11 -14.07 -15.26
C ALA A 143 -12.37 -13.98 -13.75
N LEU A 144 -11.57 -14.68 -12.94
CA LEU A 144 -11.65 -14.62 -11.48
C LEU A 144 -11.39 -13.20 -10.95
N ALA A 145 -10.35 -12.53 -11.46
CA ALA A 145 -10.03 -11.16 -11.08
C ALA A 145 -11.15 -10.19 -11.48
N LEU A 146 -11.76 -10.36 -12.65
CA LEU A 146 -12.89 -9.53 -13.08
C LEU A 146 -14.13 -9.76 -12.21
N ALA A 147 -14.50 -11.02 -11.98
CA ALA A 147 -15.62 -11.40 -11.12
C ALA A 147 -15.44 -10.86 -9.69
N TRP A 148 -14.22 -10.98 -9.15
CA TRP A 148 -13.87 -10.40 -7.85
C TRP A 148 -14.06 -8.89 -7.86
N ARG A 149 -13.50 -8.17 -8.84
CA ARG A 149 -13.56 -6.70 -8.90
C ARG A 149 -14.99 -6.15 -8.98
N LEU A 150 -15.91 -6.88 -9.62
CA LEU A 150 -17.33 -6.52 -9.72
C LEU A 150 -18.11 -6.81 -8.42
N SER A 151 -17.59 -7.68 -7.55
CA SER A 151 -18.26 -8.12 -6.33
C SER A 151 -18.39 -7.01 -5.25
N PRO A 152 -19.40 -7.10 -4.38
CA PRO A 152 -19.50 -6.23 -3.20
C PRO A 152 -18.35 -6.44 -2.20
N PHE A 153 -17.79 -7.66 -2.14
CA PHE A 153 -16.68 -8.00 -1.26
C PHE A 153 -15.40 -7.25 -1.64
N HIS A 154 -15.13 -7.11 -2.94
CA HIS A 154 -14.02 -6.27 -3.41
C HIS A 154 -14.20 -4.81 -3.00
N ARG A 155 -15.44 -4.26 -3.05
CA ARG A 155 -15.69 -2.89 -2.57
C ARG A 155 -15.36 -2.74 -1.08
N LEU A 156 -15.71 -3.74 -0.26
CA LEU A 156 -15.37 -3.75 1.16
C LEU A 156 -13.84 -3.83 1.36
N ALA A 157 -13.17 -4.79 0.73
CA ALA A 157 -11.72 -4.94 0.77
C ALA A 157 -10.98 -3.65 0.36
N TRP A 158 -11.45 -3.01 -0.71
CA TRP A 158 -10.88 -1.77 -1.21
C TRP A 158 -11.13 -0.58 -0.28
N THR A 159 -12.26 -0.51 0.43
CA THR A 159 -12.44 0.51 1.48
C THR A 159 -11.49 0.32 2.65
N LEU A 160 -11.14 -0.92 3.01
CA LEU A 160 -10.15 -1.21 4.04
C LEU A 160 -8.75 -0.80 3.58
N CYS A 161 -8.34 -1.14 2.35
CA CYS A 161 -7.04 -0.75 1.78
C CYS A 161 -6.90 0.78 1.80
N ARG A 162 -7.94 1.55 1.44
CA ARG A 162 -7.86 3.02 1.40
C ARG A 162 -7.89 3.72 2.76
N ARG A 163 -8.59 3.19 3.76
CA ARG A 163 -8.77 3.88 5.06
C ARG A 163 -7.49 3.98 5.88
N ALA A 164 -6.55 3.07 5.67
CA ALA A 164 -5.32 3.01 6.45
C ALA A 164 -4.20 3.78 5.73
N THR A 165 -3.91 5.01 6.18
CA THR A 165 -2.75 5.77 5.74
C THR A 165 -1.68 5.85 6.84
N PRO A 166 -0.39 5.96 6.49
CA PRO A 166 0.67 6.18 7.47
C PRO A 166 0.43 7.41 8.35
N GLU A 167 -0.19 8.47 7.79
CA GLU A 167 -0.46 9.72 8.49
C GLU A 167 -1.68 9.65 9.43
N ALA A 168 -2.64 8.74 9.19
CA ALA A 168 -3.78 8.54 10.08
C ALA A 168 -3.40 7.90 11.43
N ALA A 169 -2.19 7.33 11.53
CA ALA A 169 -1.61 6.84 12.77
C ALA A 169 -0.86 7.97 13.52
N SER A 170 -1.53 9.10 13.78
CA SER A 170 -0.97 10.19 14.58
C SER A 170 -0.78 9.76 16.04
N GLY A 171 0.44 9.89 16.55
CA GLY A 171 0.82 9.60 17.93
C GLY A 171 2.20 8.95 18.06
N PRO A 172 2.83 9.02 19.25
CA PRO A 172 4.20 8.58 19.47
C PRO A 172 4.36 7.04 19.51
N ALA A 173 3.24 6.30 19.52
CA ALA A 173 3.27 4.87 19.77
C ALA A 173 3.46 4.05 18.49
N ALA A 174 4.67 3.50 18.31
CA ALA A 174 5.04 2.66 17.17
C ALA A 174 4.05 1.52 16.88
N HIS A 175 3.41 0.94 17.91
CA HIS A 175 2.41 -0.12 17.76
C HIS A 175 1.20 0.29 16.90
N ARG A 176 0.75 1.54 16.99
CA ARG A 176 -0.41 2.03 16.20
C ARG A 176 -0.07 2.09 14.72
N ARG A 177 1.19 2.41 14.40
CA ARG A 177 1.72 2.49 13.03
C ARG A 177 1.86 1.10 12.41
N VAL A 178 2.33 0.11 13.18
CA VAL A 178 2.34 -1.30 12.75
C VAL A 178 0.93 -1.80 12.48
N LEU A 179 -0.02 -1.54 13.38
CA LEU A 179 -1.42 -1.96 13.20
C LEU A 179 -2.08 -1.29 11.99
N ALA A 180 -1.78 -0.02 11.74
CA ALA A 180 -2.21 0.67 10.52
C ALA A 180 -1.63 0.00 9.26
N GLY A 181 -0.34 -0.37 9.28
CA GLY A 181 0.30 -1.16 8.22
C GLY A 181 -0.37 -2.52 8.00
N LEU A 182 -0.70 -3.26 9.07
CA LEU A 182 -1.40 -4.54 8.99
C LEU A 182 -2.80 -4.40 8.39
N ARG A 183 -3.58 -3.39 8.82
CA ARG A 183 -4.91 -3.11 8.27
C ARG A 183 -4.85 -2.73 6.79
N HIS A 184 -3.88 -1.90 6.43
CA HIS A 184 -3.63 -1.53 5.03
C HIS A 184 -3.28 -2.78 4.21
N GLY A 185 -2.27 -3.53 4.67
CA GLY A 185 -1.85 -4.79 4.05
C GLY A 185 -3.00 -5.77 3.89
N THR A 186 -3.86 -5.92 4.89
CA THR A 186 -5.03 -6.82 4.83
C THR A 186 -5.98 -6.39 3.74
N GLY A 187 -6.36 -5.11 3.70
CA GLY A 187 -7.24 -4.58 2.67
C GLY A 187 -6.64 -4.76 1.28
N CYS A 188 -5.34 -4.55 1.12
CA CYS A 188 -4.70 -4.66 -0.18
C CYS A 188 -4.49 -6.12 -0.60
N VAL A 189 -4.13 -7.04 0.29
CA VAL A 189 -4.13 -8.49 0.00
C VAL A 189 -5.53 -8.93 -0.45
N LEU A 190 -6.59 -8.57 0.28
CA LEU A 190 -7.97 -8.92 -0.08
C LEU A 190 -8.43 -8.26 -1.39
N THR A 191 -7.90 -7.09 -1.73
CA THR A 191 -8.22 -6.43 -3.00
C THR A 191 -7.49 -7.12 -4.16
N CYS A 192 -6.20 -7.42 -3.99
CA CYS A 192 -5.29 -7.78 -5.05
C CYS A 192 -5.10 -9.29 -5.23
N TRP A 193 -5.57 -10.14 -4.30
CA TRP A 193 -5.23 -11.57 -4.31
C TRP A 193 -5.52 -12.29 -5.64
N PRO A 194 -6.67 -12.09 -6.34
CA PRO A 194 -6.92 -12.83 -7.58
C PRO A 194 -6.02 -12.33 -8.72
N LEU A 195 -5.70 -11.04 -8.68
CA LEU A 195 -4.81 -10.41 -9.65
C LEU A 195 -3.36 -10.86 -9.44
N MET A 196 -2.96 -11.16 -8.21
CA MET A 196 -1.65 -11.72 -7.86
C MET A 196 -1.54 -13.21 -8.21
N LEU A 197 -2.64 -13.95 -8.27
CA LEU A 197 -2.60 -15.35 -8.71
C LEU A 197 -2.19 -15.47 -10.18
N ALA A 198 -2.60 -14.55 -11.05
CA ALA A 198 -2.24 -14.58 -12.47
C ALA A 198 -0.70 -14.63 -12.72
N PRO A 199 0.12 -13.68 -12.21
CA PRO A 199 1.58 -13.76 -12.36
C PRO A 199 2.21 -14.93 -11.60
N LEU A 200 1.57 -15.48 -10.56
CA LEU A 200 2.09 -16.65 -9.84
C LEU A 200 1.83 -17.97 -10.59
N VAL A 201 0.79 -18.04 -11.41
CA VAL A 201 0.43 -19.23 -12.19
C VAL A 201 1.07 -19.20 -13.58
N VAL A 202 1.15 -18.01 -14.21
CA VAL A 202 1.63 -17.84 -15.59
C VAL A 202 3.02 -17.21 -15.59
N HIS A 203 4.04 -18.07 -15.59
CA HIS A 203 5.43 -17.66 -15.41
C HIS A 203 6.01 -16.88 -16.60
N GLU A 204 5.73 -17.31 -17.84
CA GLU A 204 6.30 -16.70 -19.06
C GLU A 204 5.95 -15.21 -19.22
N SER A 205 4.87 -14.77 -18.59
CA SER A 205 4.41 -13.38 -18.62
C SER A 205 4.45 -12.72 -17.23
N HIS A 206 5.19 -13.28 -16.26
CA HIS A 206 5.17 -12.83 -14.87
C HIS A 206 5.39 -11.32 -14.73
N VAL A 207 6.45 -10.78 -15.36
CA VAL A 207 6.78 -9.35 -15.31
C VAL A 207 5.67 -8.49 -15.93
N ALA A 208 5.18 -8.88 -17.11
CA ALA A 208 4.11 -8.15 -17.79
C ALA A 208 2.82 -8.14 -16.97
N LEU A 209 2.46 -9.27 -16.35
CA LEU A 209 1.30 -9.41 -15.48
C LEU A 209 1.44 -8.61 -14.18
N MET A 210 2.64 -8.56 -13.59
CA MET A 210 2.93 -7.71 -12.43
C MET A 210 2.81 -6.21 -12.76
N LEU A 211 3.29 -5.80 -13.94
CA LEU A 211 3.12 -4.43 -14.43
C LEU A 211 1.65 -4.10 -14.70
N ALA A 212 0.91 -5.00 -15.35
CA ALA A 212 -0.52 -4.84 -15.57
C ALA A 212 -1.29 -4.74 -14.25
N ALA A 213 -0.97 -5.59 -13.27
CA ALA A 213 -1.57 -5.57 -11.95
C ALA A 213 -1.34 -4.23 -11.24
N THR A 214 -0.10 -3.73 -11.32
CA THR A 214 0.29 -2.41 -10.80
C THR A 214 -0.50 -1.28 -11.47
N ALA A 215 -0.55 -1.28 -12.81
CA ALA A 215 -1.24 -0.25 -13.57
C ALA A 215 -2.74 -0.24 -13.25
N LEU A 216 -3.35 -1.41 -13.12
CA LEU A 216 -4.76 -1.57 -12.78
C LEU A 216 -5.05 -1.05 -11.37
N GLN A 217 -4.18 -1.37 -10.41
CA GLN A 217 -4.27 -0.85 -9.05
C GLN A 217 -4.15 0.68 -9.02
N TRP A 218 -3.24 1.26 -9.80
CA TRP A 218 -3.08 2.71 -9.92
C TRP A 218 -4.29 3.37 -10.58
N ALA A 219 -4.84 2.75 -11.62
CA ALA A 219 -6.04 3.22 -12.31
C ALA A 219 -7.26 3.26 -11.38
N ASP A 220 -7.34 2.39 -10.36
CA ASP A 220 -8.43 2.41 -9.38
C ASP A 220 -8.36 3.60 -8.41
N HIS A 221 -7.19 4.24 -8.27
CA HIS A 221 -7.00 5.42 -7.41
C HIS A 221 -7.27 6.75 -8.15
N GLU A 222 -6.96 6.84 -9.45
CA GLU A 222 -6.96 8.11 -10.22
C GLU A 222 -8.35 8.78 -10.44
N PRO A 223 -9.43 8.08 -10.86
CA PRO A 223 -10.73 8.70 -11.16
C PRO A 223 -11.37 9.35 -9.93
N ARG A 224 -11.23 8.75 -8.75
CA ARG A 224 -11.78 9.29 -7.50
C ARG A 224 -10.95 10.44 -6.94
N ARG A 225 -9.63 10.47 -7.18
CA ARG A 225 -8.79 11.63 -6.86
C ARG A 225 -9.26 12.88 -7.59
N ARG A 226 -9.59 12.75 -8.89
CA ARG A 226 -10.13 13.87 -9.70
C ARG A 226 -11.46 14.37 -9.15
N PHE A 227 -12.36 13.47 -8.74
CA PHE A 227 -13.63 13.83 -8.11
C PHE A 227 -13.47 14.50 -6.74
N ALA A 228 -12.63 13.96 -5.86
CA ALA A 228 -12.36 14.59 -4.56
C ALA A 228 -11.75 15.99 -4.73
N GLN A 229 -10.83 16.17 -5.69
CA GLN A 229 -10.24 17.47 -5.99
C GLN A 229 -11.24 18.47 -6.56
N SER A 230 -12.17 18.04 -7.43
CA SER A 230 -13.20 18.94 -7.97
C SER A 230 -14.17 19.40 -6.88
N VAL A 231 -14.58 18.50 -5.97
CA VAL A 231 -15.43 18.84 -4.81
C VAL A 231 -14.71 19.80 -3.86
N ILE A 232 -13.47 19.50 -3.47
CA ILE A 232 -12.68 20.38 -2.58
C ILE A 232 -12.49 21.76 -3.21
N ARG A 233 -12.14 21.85 -4.50
CA ARG A 233 -12.04 23.14 -5.21
C ARG A 233 -13.37 23.88 -5.24
N ALA A 234 -14.49 23.18 -5.45
CA ALA A 234 -15.82 23.79 -5.43
C ALA A 234 -16.18 24.34 -4.05
N VAL A 235 -15.85 23.61 -2.96
CA VAL A 235 -16.07 24.05 -1.58
C VAL A 235 -15.15 25.22 -1.21
N LEU A 236 -13.88 25.17 -1.58
CA LEU A 236 -12.92 26.25 -1.31
C LEU A 236 -13.26 27.53 -2.09
N LYS A 237 -13.71 27.40 -3.34
CA LYS A 237 -14.20 28.54 -4.15
C LYS A 237 -15.50 29.14 -3.59
N ARG A 238 -16.30 28.34 -2.86
CA ARG A 238 -17.52 28.78 -2.17
C ARG A 238 -17.28 29.33 -0.77
N ARG A 239 -16.09 29.18 -0.17
CA ARG A 239 -15.78 29.89 1.09
C ARG A 239 -15.63 31.37 0.75
N PRO A 240 -16.56 32.24 1.19
CA PRO A 240 -16.38 33.67 1.01
C PRO A 240 -15.12 34.06 1.77
N THR A 241 -14.28 34.88 1.15
CA THR A 241 -13.12 35.52 1.76
C THR A 241 -13.56 36.38 2.93
N ALA A 242 -13.81 35.75 4.09
CA ALA A 242 -14.05 36.41 5.36
C ALA A 242 -12.72 36.92 5.93
N ARG A 243 -12.02 37.77 5.17
CA ARG A 243 -10.87 38.55 5.65
C ARG A 243 -10.66 39.80 4.78
N ALA A 244 -11.68 40.63 4.68
CA ALA A 244 -11.52 42.04 4.32
C ALA A 244 -12.66 42.82 4.99
N GLY A 245 -12.35 43.55 6.06
CA GLY A 245 -13.33 44.42 6.72
C GLY A 245 -13.39 44.28 8.25
N ARG A 246 -12.29 44.55 8.95
CA ARG A 246 -12.40 45.12 10.30
C ARG A 246 -11.31 46.15 10.54
N THR A 247 -11.44 47.28 9.85
CA THR A 247 -10.76 48.54 10.15
C THR A 247 -11.61 49.34 11.14
N GLY A 248 -11.15 49.39 12.40
CA GLY A 248 -11.38 50.46 13.39
C GLY A 248 -12.68 50.46 14.22
N PRO A 249 -12.75 51.21 15.35
CA PRO A 249 -11.70 52.05 15.96
C PRO A 249 -11.30 51.61 17.39
N ALA A 250 -10.19 52.18 17.84
CA ALA A 250 -9.61 52.01 19.17
C ALA A 250 -10.55 52.46 20.29
N VAL A 251 -10.80 51.59 21.27
CA VAL A 251 -11.29 51.98 22.59
C VAL A 251 -10.11 51.94 23.54
N ARG A 252 -9.53 53.13 23.75
CA ARG A 252 -8.59 53.41 24.83
C ARG A 252 -9.43 53.76 26.06
N THR A 253 -9.63 52.81 26.97
CA THR A 253 -10.13 53.09 28.32
C THR A 253 -9.01 52.82 29.32
N ALA A 254 -8.51 53.93 29.87
CA ALA A 254 -7.47 53.99 30.86
C ALA A 254 -7.89 53.26 32.15
N SER A 255 -7.01 52.38 32.64
CA SER A 255 -7.06 51.87 34.00
C SER A 255 -6.68 52.98 34.98
N GLN A 256 -7.65 53.47 35.74
CA GLN A 256 -7.44 54.37 36.87
C GLN A 256 -7.14 53.53 38.13
N PRO A 257 -5.99 53.69 38.81
CA PRO A 257 -5.71 53.00 40.06
C PRO A 257 -6.35 53.75 41.24
N LEU A 258 -7.22 53.07 41.98
CA LEU A 258 -7.73 53.52 43.28
C LEU A 258 -6.59 53.47 44.32
N ARG A 259 -6.02 54.64 44.63
CA ARG A 259 -5.23 54.88 45.85
C ARG A 259 -5.93 55.92 46.71
N GLY A 260 -6.39 55.43 47.87
CA GLY A 260 -6.38 56.04 49.19
C GLY A 260 -6.77 57.51 49.36
N HIS A 261 -7.84 57.75 50.13
CA HIS A 261 -7.89 58.87 51.06
C HIS A 261 -8.37 58.39 52.43
N ALA A 262 -7.51 58.60 53.41
CA ALA A 262 -7.79 58.59 54.83
C ALA A 262 -8.39 59.95 55.24
N ARG A 263 -9.30 59.95 56.23
CA ARG A 263 -9.41 60.93 57.33
C ARG A 263 -10.66 60.63 58.18
N THR A 264 -10.46 60.21 59.43
CA THR A 264 -10.61 60.98 60.69
C THR A 264 -12.05 61.17 61.17
N GLY A 265 -12.31 60.63 62.36
CA GLY A 265 -13.47 60.81 63.23
C GLY A 265 -13.24 59.99 64.48
#